data_AF-A0A7W8UDM6-F1
#
_entry.id   AF-A0A7W8UDM6-F1
#
_cell.length_a   1.000
_cell.length_b   1.000
_cell.length_c   1.000
_cell.angle_alpha   90.00
_cell.angle_beta   90.00
_cell.angle_gamma   90.00
#
_symmetry.space_group_name_H-M   'P 1'
#
loop_
_entity.id
_entity.type
_entity.pdbx_description
1 polymer ?
#
loop_
_entity_poly.entity_id
_entity_poly.type
_entity_poly.pdbx_seq_one_letter_code
_entity_poly.pdbx_strand_id
1 'polypeptide(L)'
;MSSPLIIATLAAGLSGFAPPAIVVPSAVVEVDGDCGEAAAEVVAKTGGELLSAQPTGDGQCVVTVLIPGNGGRPKKVTMRVPM
;
A
#
# COMPACT_ATOMS: atom_id res chain seq x y z
N MET A 1 27.92 56.23 -3.05
CA MET A 1 26.57 56.11 -3.65
C MET A 1 26.58 54.83 -4.47
N SER A 2 26.19 53.71 -3.87
CA SER A 2 26.24 52.38 -4.50
C SER A 2 24.89 52.12 -5.17
N SER A 3 24.88 52.08 -6.50
CA SER A 3 23.67 51.89 -7.30
C SER A 3 23.01 50.53 -7.02
N PRO A 4 21.73 50.48 -6.61
CA PRO A 4 21.00 49.24 -6.28
C PRO A 4 20.54 48.44 -7.51
N LEU A 5 20.84 48.90 -8.73
CA LEU A 5 20.30 48.34 -9.98
C LEU A 5 20.89 46.98 -10.39
N ILE A 6 21.95 46.48 -9.74
CA ILE A 6 22.62 45.24 -10.16
C ILE A 6 22.00 43.98 -9.52
N ILE A 7 21.21 44.10 -8.45
CA ILE A 7 20.76 42.93 -7.67
C ILE A 7 19.51 42.24 -8.27
N ALA A 8 18.88 42.81 -9.30
CA ALA A 8 17.57 42.35 -9.77
C ALA A 8 17.57 41.18 -10.78
N THR A 9 18.72 40.70 -11.27
CA THR A 9 18.76 39.83 -12.47
C THR A 9 18.95 38.33 -12.23
N LEU A 10 19.04 37.82 -11.00
CA LEU A 10 19.30 36.39 -10.74
C LEU A 10 18.08 35.52 -10.41
N ALA A 11 16.90 36.08 -10.18
CA ALA A 11 15.73 35.29 -9.74
C ALA A 11 14.94 34.60 -10.88
N ALA A 12 15.25 34.90 -12.16
CA ALA A 12 14.46 34.43 -13.29
C ALA A 12 14.86 33.04 -13.85
N GLY A 13 15.93 32.41 -13.34
CA GLY A 13 16.47 31.17 -13.92
C GLY A 13 15.91 29.86 -13.37
N LEU A 14 15.13 29.89 -12.30
CA LEU A 14 14.77 28.67 -11.53
C LEU A 14 13.32 28.20 -11.74
N SER A 15 12.48 28.95 -12.45
CA SER A 15 11.06 28.65 -12.65
C SER A 15 10.75 27.71 -13.83
N GLY A 16 11.76 27.23 -14.55
CA GLY A 16 11.58 26.47 -15.80
C GLY A 16 11.65 24.95 -15.70
N PHE A 17 12.01 24.37 -14.55
CA PHE A 17 12.18 22.92 -14.41
C PHE A 17 11.00 22.29 -13.65
N ALA A 18 9.87 22.12 -14.34
CA ALA A 18 8.83 21.21 -13.86
C ALA A 18 9.28 19.78 -14.18
N PRO A 19 9.37 18.86 -13.18
CA PRO A 19 9.60 17.45 -13.48
C PRO A 19 8.45 16.95 -14.36
N PRO A 20 8.73 16.07 -15.34
CA PRO A 20 7.67 15.49 -16.16
C PRO A 20 6.66 14.79 -15.24
N ALA A 21 5.37 15.08 -15.43
CA ALA A 21 4.31 14.40 -14.69
C ALA A 21 4.34 12.91 -15.05
N ILE A 22 4.79 12.07 -14.11
CA ILE A 22 4.69 10.62 -14.25
C ILE A 22 3.22 10.26 -14.01
N VAL A 23 2.48 10.07 -15.10
CA VAL A 23 1.14 9.48 -15.04
C VAL A 23 1.34 8.00 -14.77
N VAL A 24 1.24 7.60 -13.50
CA VAL A 24 1.18 6.20 -13.12
C VAL A 24 -0.27 5.76 -13.32
N PRO A 25 -0.60 4.94 -14.34
CA PRO A 25 -1.97 4.44 -14.47
C PRO A 25 -2.27 3.58 -13.24
N SER A 26 -3.25 4.02 -12.44
CA SER A 26 -3.85 3.20 -11.39
C SER A 26 -4.71 2.13 -12.07
N ALA A 27 -4.07 1.09 -12.60
CA ALA A 27 -4.78 -0.07 -13.11
C ALA A 27 -5.39 -0.81 -11.90
N VAL A 28 -6.66 -0.51 -11.61
CA VAL A 28 -7.46 -1.30 -10.68
C VAL A 28 -7.99 -2.48 -11.48
N VAL A 29 -7.46 -3.67 -11.22
CA VAL A 29 -7.97 -4.91 -11.79
C VAL A 29 -9.08 -5.39 -10.86
N GLU A 30 -10.32 -5.42 -11.34
CA GLU A 30 -11.39 -6.14 -10.64
C GLU A 30 -11.04 -7.63 -10.65
N VAL A 31 -10.78 -8.17 -9.47
CA VAL A 31 -10.57 -9.60 -9.29
C VAL A 31 -11.91 -10.22 -8.87
N ASP A 32 -12.27 -11.33 -9.51
CA ASP A 32 -13.55 -12.05 -9.37
C ASP A 32 -13.77 -12.68 -7.98
N GLY A 33 -13.02 -12.28 -6.95
CA GLY A 33 -13.07 -12.87 -5.62
C GLY A 33 -12.90 -11.85 -4.51
N ASP A 34 -13.98 -11.61 -3.74
CA ASP A 34 -13.93 -10.83 -2.51
C ASP A 34 -13.47 -11.74 -1.36
N CYS A 35 -12.18 -11.68 -1.02
CA CYS A 35 -11.65 -12.39 0.14
C CYS A 35 -11.99 -11.69 1.47
N GLY A 36 -12.83 -10.65 1.48
CA GLY A 36 -13.11 -9.83 2.65
C GLY A 36 -13.79 -10.62 3.76
N GLU A 37 -14.81 -11.41 3.42
CA GLU A 37 -15.54 -12.23 4.40
C GLU A 37 -14.65 -13.33 4.99
N ALA A 38 -13.95 -14.07 4.13
CA ALA A 38 -12.99 -15.11 4.55
C ALA A 38 -11.85 -14.53 5.42
N ALA A 39 -11.33 -13.36 5.06
CA ALA A 39 -10.30 -12.69 5.83
C ALA A 39 -10.82 -12.22 7.21
N ALA A 40 -12.03 -11.68 7.27
CA ALA A 40 -12.67 -11.26 8.53
C ALA A 40 -12.88 -12.47 9.47
N GLU A 41 -13.29 -13.62 8.93
CA GLU A 41 -13.44 -14.85 9.71
C GLU A 41 -12.11 -15.34 10.27
N VAL A 42 -11.04 -15.36 9.46
CA VAL A 42 -9.70 -15.77 9.93
C VAL A 42 -9.17 -14.83 11.01
N VAL A 43 -9.35 -13.52 10.84
CA VAL A 43 -8.98 -12.52 11.85
C VAL A 43 -9.74 -12.74 13.15
N ALA A 44 -11.06 -12.91 13.09
CA ALA A 44 -11.89 -13.15 14.26
C ALA A 44 -11.51 -14.45 14.99
N LYS A 45 -11.18 -15.52 14.23
CA LYS A 45 -10.76 -16.81 14.81
C LYS A 45 -9.36 -16.76 15.42
N THR A 46 -8.43 -16.03 14.80
CA THR A 46 -7.03 -16.01 15.22
C THR A 46 -6.74 -14.92 16.24
N GLY A 47 -7.60 -13.90 16.36
CA GLY A 47 -7.36 -12.72 17.18
C GLY A 47 -6.14 -11.92 16.73
N GLY A 48 -5.73 -12.10 15.46
CA GLY A 48 -4.55 -11.49 14.87
C GLY A 48 -4.87 -10.30 13.97
N GLU A 49 -3.84 -9.70 13.41
CA GLU A 49 -3.99 -8.60 12.44
C GLU A 49 -3.86 -9.15 11.01
N LEU A 50 -4.73 -8.71 10.11
CA LEU A 50 -4.67 -9.08 8.70
C LEU A 50 -3.50 -8.36 8.01
N LEU A 51 -2.60 -9.12 7.38
CA LEU A 51 -1.53 -8.56 6.54
C LEU A 51 -1.90 -8.54 5.07
N SER A 52 -2.52 -9.61 4.58
CA SER A 52 -2.94 -9.72 3.19
C SER A 52 -4.03 -10.77 3.04
N ALA A 53 -4.90 -10.55 2.06
CA ALA A 53 -5.85 -11.53 1.56
C ALA A 53 -5.78 -11.47 0.03
N GLN A 54 -5.49 -12.60 -0.59
CA GLN A 54 -5.42 -12.68 -2.06
C GLN A 54 -6.25 -13.86 -2.56
N PRO A 55 -7.18 -13.63 -3.50
CA PRO A 55 -7.88 -14.70 -4.18
C PRO A 55 -6.92 -15.45 -5.11
N THR A 56 -7.11 -16.76 -5.21
CA THR A 56 -6.44 -17.63 -6.18
C THR A 56 -7.43 -18.07 -7.25
N GLY A 57 -6.91 -18.40 -8.44
CA GLY A 57 -7.74 -18.88 -9.54
C GLY A 57 -8.47 -20.21 -9.27
N ASP A 58 -8.16 -20.87 -8.16
CA ASP A 58 -8.76 -22.14 -7.74
C ASP A 58 -10.02 -21.96 -6.86
N GLY A 59 -10.54 -20.73 -6.70
CA GLY A 59 -11.67 -20.47 -5.81
C GLY A 59 -11.30 -20.43 -4.33
N GLN A 60 -10.02 -20.15 -4.00
CA GLN A 60 -9.52 -20.09 -2.62
C GLN A 60 -8.95 -18.70 -2.32
N CYS A 61 -9.05 -18.28 -1.07
CA CYS A 61 -8.39 -17.10 -0.53
C CYS A 61 -7.15 -17.50 0.29
N VAL A 62 -6.00 -16.98 -0.12
CA VAL A 62 -4.78 -17.04 0.68
C VAL A 62 -4.77 -15.85 1.63
N VAL A 63 -5.01 -16.11 2.91
CA VAL A 63 -5.07 -15.11 3.97
C VAL A 63 -3.82 -15.20 4.82
N THR A 64 -3.15 -14.09 5.06
CA THR A 64 -2.01 -14.00 5.97
C THR A 64 -2.35 -13.11 7.16
N VAL A 65 -2.20 -13.66 8.36
CA VAL A 65 -2.43 -12.96 9.63
C VAL A 65 -1.19 -12.96 10.50
N LEU A 66 -1.02 -11.90 11.29
CA LEU A 66 -0.06 -11.81 12.39
C LEU A 66 -0.78 -12.11 13.69
N ILE A 67 -0.46 -13.26 14.28
CA ILE A 67 -0.99 -13.63 15.59
C ILE A 67 -0.08 -13.03 16.66
N PRO A 68 -0.58 -12.15 17.55
CA PRO A 68 0.22 -11.59 18.63
C PRO A 68 0.71 -12.71 19.55
N GLY A 69 2.02 -12.73 19.81
CA GLY A 69 2.60 -13.60 20.83
C GLY A 69 2.41 -12.95 22.19
N ASN A 70 2.05 -13.73 23.22
CA ASN A 70 1.82 -13.24 24.58
C ASN A 70 3.14 -12.78 25.26
N GLY A 71 3.66 -11.62 24.83
CA GLY A 71 4.99 -11.09 25.21
C GLY A 71 6.16 -11.55 24.32
N GLY A 72 5.88 -12.27 23.23
CA GLY A 72 6.89 -12.81 22.30
C GLY A 72 6.72 -12.32 20.86
N ARG A 73 7.59 -12.77 19.94
CA ARG A 73 7.54 -12.38 18.53
C ARG A 73 6.21 -12.81 17.88
N PRO A 74 5.47 -11.91 17.21
CA PRO A 74 4.25 -12.24 16.48
C PRO A 74 4.50 -13.35 15.44
N LYS A 75 3.56 -14.28 15.32
CA LYS A 75 3.64 -15.37 14.35
C LYS A 75 2.90 -14.98 13.08
N LYS A 76 3.62 -14.97 11.95
CA LYS A 76 3.01 -14.85 10.62
C LYS A 76 2.45 -16.21 10.22
N VAL A 77 1.14 -16.29 10.04
CA VAL A 77 0.45 -17.51 9.62
C VAL A 77 -0.26 -17.23 8.31
N THR A 78 -0.03 -18.07 7.31
CA THR A 78 -0.69 -18.00 6.01
C THR A 78 -1.57 -19.24 5.86
N MET A 79 -2.85 -19.04 5.58
CA MET A 79 -3.86 -20.09 5.47
C MET A 79 -4.62 -19.95 4.15
N ARG A 80 -5.12 -21.08 3.64
CA ARG A 80 -6.04 -21.13 2.50
C ARG A 80 -7.45 -21.33 3.03
N VAL A 81 -8.37 -20.48 2.61
CA VAL A 81 -9.78 -20.54 2.97
C VAL A 81 -10.58 -20.65 1.68
N PRO A 82 -11.58 -21.53 1.57
CA PRO A 82 -12.49 -21.51 0.43
C PRO A 82 -13.24 -20.17 0.37
N MET A 83 -13.47 -19.66 -0.85
CA MET A 83 -14.35 -18.51 -1.10
C MET A 83 -15.83 -18.92 -0.99
#